data_AF-A0A139TUI0-F1
#
_entry.id   AF-A0A139TUI0-F1
#
_cell.length_a   1.000
_cell.length_b   1.000
_cell.length_c   1.000
_cell.angle_alpha   90.00
_cell.angle_beta   90.00
_cell.angle_gamma   90.00
#
_symmetry.space_group_name_H-M   'P 1'
#
loop_
_entity.id
_entity.type
_entity.pdbx_description
1 polymer ?
#
loop_
_entity_poly.entity_id
_entity_poly.type
_entity_poly.pdbx_seq_one_letter_code
_entity_poly.pdbx_strand_id
1 'polypeptide(L)'
;MSRIIIPGLIIGSLVHIAKFGAAIGTGDQAKTVSADWLPVPPTDEAPGPWLYMGKIRTSNPQIEPKTSEIEGTNKGGTYETEEMLLTTKRKFLFSSNYITPEFLQLSFGLREDWGTEQVVFDSGSPQIDVYVYTEWTDAYRDGAKIMSACMQGRLRLVNPAKAASDPALAEFELSVVHNQLCKLTPDADYSVV
;
A
#
# COMPACT_ATOMS: atom_id res chain seq x y z
N MET A 1 -17.11 0.42 16.97
CA MET A 1 -15.80 0.75 16.36
C MET A 1 -16.06 1.12 14.91
N SER A 2 -15.77 2.36 14.50
CA SER A 2 -15.93 2.74 13.09
C SER A 2 -14.90 1.95 12.26
N ARG A 3 -15.38 1.19 11.26
CA ARG A 3 -14.49 0.63 10.24
C ARG A 3 -13.91 1.83 9.50
N ILE A 4 -12.62 2.13 9.70
CA ILE A 4 -11.91 3.11 8.86
C ILE A 4 -11.97 2.56 7.43
N ILE A 5 -12.80 3.17 6.60
CA ILE A 5 -12.81 2.92 5.16
C ILE A 5 -11.62 3.70 4.63
N ILE A 6 -10.48 3.03 4.47
CA ILE A 6 -9.34 3.63 3.81
C ILE A 6 -9.72 3.80 2.32
N PRO A 7 -9.80 5.03 1.79
CA PRO A 7 -10.42 5.30 0.48
C PRO A 7 -9.63 4.76 -0.71
N GLY A 8 -8.43 4.24 -0.47
CA GLY A 8 -7.57 3.61 -1.48
C GLY A 8 -6.47 4.53 -1.98
N LEU A 9 -5.61 4.02 -2.85
CA LEU A 9 -4.58 4.83 -3.49
C LEU A 9 -5.24 5.70 -4.57
N ILE A 10 -5.20 7.02 -4.43
CA ILE A 10 -5.83 7.94 -5.39
C ILE A 10 -4.79 8.41 -6.41
N ILE A 11 -5.21 8.60 -7.65
CA ILE A 11 -4.35 9.15 -8.72
C ILE A 11 -3.77 10.49 -8.26
N GLY A 12 -2.46 10.66 -8.45
CA GLY A 12 -1.72 11.84 -8.05
C GLY A 12 -1.23 11.84 -6.61
N SER A 13 -1.57 10.84 -5.80
CA SER A 13 -1.06 10.75 -4.43
C SER A 13 0.43 10.40 -4.42
N LEU A 14 1.19 11.03 -3.53
CA LEU A 14 2.56 10.63 -3.22
C LEU A 14 2.54 9.42 -2.31
N VAL A 15 3.42 8.46 -2.55
CA VAL A 15 3.46 7.22 -1.77
C VAL A 15 4.87 6.90 -1.31
N HIS A 16 4.94 6.58 -0.02
CA HIS A 16 6.11 6.05 0.65
C HIS A 16 5.79 4.68 1.24
N ILE A 17 6.80 3.82 1.33
CA ILE A 17 6.65 2.52 1.99
C ILE A 17 7.72 2.33 3.06
N ALA A 18 7.35 1.70 4.17
CA ALA A 18 8.27 1.22 5.18
C ALA A 18 8.21 -0.30 5.20
N LYS A 19 9.33 -0.94 4.82
CA LYS A 19 9.43 -2.41 4.75
C LYS A 19 9.56 -3.01 6.15
N PHE A 20 8.83 -4.09 6.41
CA PHE A 20 8.97 -4.83 7.66
C PHE A 20 10.39 -5.40 7.77
N GLY A 21 10.99 -5.29 8.96
CA GLY A 21 12.40 -5.61 9.16
C GLY A 21 13.36 -4.44 8.96
N ALA A 22 12.93 -3.30 8.39
CA ALA A 22 13.76 -2.10 8.33
C ALA A 22 14.00 -1.55 9.75
N ALA A 23 15.23 -1.16 10.06
CA ALA A 23 15.59 -0.60 11.35
C ALA A 23 15.69 0.93 11.28
N ILE A 24 15.23 1.61 12.33
CA ILE A 24 15.55 3.03 12.61
C ILE A 24 16.44 3.10 13.84
N GLY A 25 17.49 3.91 13.75
CA GLY A 25 18.41 4.17 14.84
C GLY A 25 19.60 3.22 14.85
N THR A 26 20.45 3.34 15.87
CA THR A 26 21.66 2.52 16.02
C THR A 26 21.75 1.97 17.45
N GLY A 27 22.40 0.81 17.60
CA GLY A 27 22.61 0.16 18.89
C GLY A 27 21.33 -0.33 19.57
N ASP A 28 21.32 -0.36 20.89
CA ASP A 28 20.25 -0.95 21.72
C ASP A 28 18.89 -0.23 21.64
N GLN A 29 18.84 0.95 20.99
CA GLN A 29 17.62 1.71 20.76
C GLN A 29 17.03 1.50 19.36
N ALA A 30 17.65 0.66 18.53
CA ALA A 30 17.15 0.38 17.20
C ALA A 30 15.74 -0.23 17.27
N LYS A 31 14.80 0.39 16.54
CA LYS A 31 13.43 -0.13 16.39
C LYS A 31 13.24 -0.67 14.99
N THR A 32 12.55 -1.79 14.90
CA THR A 32 12.29 -2.47 13.63
C THR A 32 10.83 -2.32 13.24
N VAL A 33 10.60 -1.94 11.99
CA VAL A 33 9.27 -1.90 11.39
C VAL A 33 8.64 -3.29 11.47
N SER A 34 7.46 -3.38 12.08
CA SER A 34 6.74 -4.64 12.28
C SER A 34 5.23 -4.37 12.42
N ALA A 35 4.42 -5.42 12.49
CA ALA A 35 2.97 -5.28 12.66
C ALA A 35 2.58 -4.53 13.95
N ASP A 36 3.43 -4.57 14.97
CA ASP A 36 3.18 -3.94 16.27
C ASP A 36 3.86 -2.57 16.41
N TRP A 37 4.64 -2.14 15.41
CA TRP A 37 5.33 -0.86 15.44
C TRP A 37 5.30 -0.15 14.08
N LEU A 38 4.43 0.86 14.02
CA LEU A 38 4.30 1.78 12.89
C LEU A 38 5.28 2.96 13.04
N PRO A 39 6.16 3.21 12.06
CA PRO A 39 7.01 4.40 12.05
C PRO A 39 6.19 5.69 11.97
N VAL A 40 6.73 6.76 12.54
CA VAL A 40 6.18 8.11 12.34
C VAL A 40 6.24 8.45 10.84
N PRO A 41 5.20 9.08 10.25
CA PRO A 41 5.23 9.52 8.86
C PRO A 41 6.51 10.29 8.50
N PRO A 42 7.02 10.15 7.26
CA PRO A 42 8.25 10.82 6.84
C PRO A 42 8.08 12.34 6.79
N THR A 43 9.14 13.07 7.11
CA THR A 43 9.31 14.49 6.79
C THR A 43 10.64 14.70 6.08
N ASP A 44 10.85 15.87 5.47
CA ASP A 44 12.10 16.20 4.77
C ASP A 44 13.32 16.13 5.71
N GLU A 45 13.16 16.53 6.98
CA GLU A 45 14.22 16.50 7.99
C GLU A 45 14.38 15.13 8.67
N ALA A 46 13.33 14.31 8.67
CA ALA A 46 13.30 13.01 9.33
C ALA A 46 12.61 11.97 8.44
N PRO A 47 13.28 11.49 7.37
CA PRO A 47 12.67 10.56 6.42
C PRO A 47 12.41 9.17 7.01
N GLY A 48 13.02 8.82 8.15
CA GLY A 48 12.78 7.54 8.82
C GLY A 48 13.15 6.33 7.94
N PRO A 49 12.41 5.20 8.02
CA PRO A 49 12.67 4.01 7.22
C PRO A 49 11.85 4.03 5.91
N TRP A 50 11.32 5.20 5.52
CA TRP A 50 10.38 5.34 4.43
C TRP A 50 11.12 5.50 3.11
N LEU A 51 10.84 4.58 2.19
CA LEU A 51 11.31 4.66 0.81
C LEU A 51 10.24 5.37 -0.01
N TYR A 52 10.62 6.44 -0.70
CA TYR A 52 9.76 7.07 -1.69
C TYR A 52 9.56 6.12 -2.88
N MET A 53 8.31 5.71 -3.10
CA MET A 53 7.97 4.84 -4.23
C MET A 53 7.76 5.68 -5.48
N GLY A 54 7.01 6.77 -5.36
CA GLY A 54 6.62 7.59 -6.51
C GLY A 54 5.22 8.18 -6.35
N LYS A 55 4.68 8.64 -7.47
CA LYS A 55 3.32 9.19 -7.56
C LYS A 55 2.39 8.17 -8.21
N ILE A 56 1.16 8.05 -7.72
CA ILE A 56 0.18 7.10 -8.27
C ILE A 56 -0.32 7.63 -9.60
N ARG A 57 -0.24 6.80 -10.66
CA ARG A 57 -0.73 7.13 -12.01
C ARG A 57 -2.08 6.49 -12.31
N THR A 58 -2.22 5.22 -11.95
CA THR A 58 -3.50 4.49 -12.04
C THR A 58 -3.70 3.71 -10.77
N SER A 59 -4.95 3.49 -10.37
CA SER A 59 -5.29 2.68 -9.22
C SER A 59 -6.64 2.03 -9.45
N ASN A 60 -6.69 0.71 -9.38
CA ASN A 60 -7.88 -0.09 -9.54
C ASN A 60 -8.17 -0.82 -8.23
N PRO A 61 -9.12 -0.35 -7.41
CA PRO A 61 -9.52 -1.03 -6.20
C PRO A 61 -10.31 -2.30 -6.51
N GLN A 62 -9.85 -3.42 -5.98
CA GLN A 62 -10.50 -4.72 -6.02
C GLN A 62 -10.97 -5.09 -4.63
N ILE A 63 -12.27 -5.34 -4.51
CA ILE A 63 -12.92 -5.77 -3.28
C ILE A 63 -13.28 -7.24 -3.48
N GLU A 64 -12.58 -8.12 -2.78
CA GLU A 64 -12.83 -9.56 -2.85
C GLU A 64 -13.61 -9.98 -1.60
N PRO A 65 -14.91 -10.28 -1.71
CA PRO A 65 -15.67 -10.87 -0.62
C PRO A 65 -15.20 -12.31 -0.42
N LYS A 66 -14.97 -12.70 0.82
CA LYS A 66 -14.85 -14.10 1.21
C LYS A 66 -16.16 -14.51 1.86
N THR A 67 -16.92 -15.35 1.17
CA THR A 67 -18.17 -15.92 1.68
C THR A 67 -17.95 -17.36 2.14
N SER A 68 -18.87 -17.85 2.97
CA SER A 68 -19.02 -19.26 3.31
C SER A 68 -20.50 -19.62 3.28
N GLU A 69 -20.82 -20.78 2.76
CA GLU A 69 -22.16 -21.33 2.83
C GLU A 69 -22.34 -22.07 4.16
N ILE A 70 -23.45 -21.77 4.84
CA ILE A 70 -23.91 -22.50 6.01
C ILE A 70 -25.13 -23.30 5.58
N GLU A 71 -25.05 -24.61 5.71
CA GLU A 71 -26.19 -25.51 5.47
C GLU A 71 -26.80 -25.92 6.81
N GLY A 72 -28.12 -25.81 6.92
CA GLY A 72 -28.86 -26.17 8.12
C GLY A 72 -30.24 -26.69 7.82
N THR A 73 -30.76 -27.56 8.68
CA THR A 73 -32.17 -27.98 8.63
C THR A 73 -32.96 -27.15 9.63
N ASN A 74 -34.01 -26.47 9.17
CA ASN A 74 -34.91 -25.78 10.07
C ASN A 74 -35.69 -26.79 10.94
N LYS A 75 -36.32 -26.31 12.02
CA LYS A 75 -37.06 -27.19 12.96
C LYS A 75 -38.21 -27.97 12.33
N GLY A 76 -38.65 -27.58 11.11
CA GLY A 76 -39.68 -28.24 10.31
C GLY A 76 -39.14 -29.27 9.31
N GLY A 77 -37.83 -29.52 9.26
CA GLY A 77 -37.21 -30.50 8.36
C GLY A 77 -36.86 -29.97 6.98
N THR A 78 -37.01 -28.67 6.72
CA THR A 78 -36.58 -28.06 5.45
C THR A 78 -35.09 -27.74 5.50
N TYR A 79 -34.35 -28.14 4.47
CA TYR A 79 -32.96 -27.74 4.29
C TYR A 79 -32.90 -26.31 3.75
N GLU A 80 -32.11 -25.47 4.42
CA GLU A 80 -31.84 -24.09 4.04
C GLU A 80 -30.32 -23.90 3.94
N THR A 81 -29.90 -23.20 2.89
CA THR A 81 -28.52 -22.79 2.68
C THR A 81 -28.48 -21.28 2.78
N GLU A 82 -27.61 -20.74 3.64
CA GLU A 82 -27.41 -19.31 3.81
C GLU A 82 -25.96 -18.93 3.50
N GLU A 83 -25.76 -17.95 2.62
CA GLU A 83 -24.43 -17.42 2.33
C GLU A 83 -24.05 -16.38 3.38
N MET A 84 -22.97 -16.64 4.13
CA MET A 84 -22.41 -15.73 5.11
C MET A 84 -21.16 -15.03 4.58
N LEU A 85 -21.14 -13.69 4.64
CA LEU A 85 -19.93 -12.90 4.34
C LEU A 85 -18.96 -12.92 5.54
N LEU A 86 -17.80 -13.58 5.38
CA LEU A 86 -16.80 -13.73 6.43
C LEU A 86 -15.85 -12.53 6.53
N THR A 87 -15.31 -12.08 5.39
CA THR A 87 -14.38 -10.95 5.36
C THR A 87 -14.35 -10.31 3.99
N THR A 88 -13.86 -9.07 3.93
CA THR A 88 -13.63 -8.34 2.68
C THR A 88 -12.15 -8.08 2.56
N LYS A 89 -11.49 -8.75 1.61
CA LYS A 89 -10.11 -8.39 1.27
C LYS A 89 -10.13 -7.18 0.35
N ARG A 90 -9.23 -6.22 0.62
CA ARG A 90 -9.01 -5.08 -0.27
C ARG A 90 -7.67 -5.24 -0.93
N LYS A 91 -7.68 -5.20 -2.25
CA LYS A 91 -6.51 -5.26 -3.10
C LYS A 91 -6.51 -4.05 -4.01
N PHE A 92 -5.35 -3.45 -4.22
CA PHE A 92 -5.18 -2.37 -5.18
C PHE A 92 -4.18 -2.82 -6.23
N LEU A 93 -4.61 -2.89 -7.49
CA LEU A 93 -3.71 -2.98 -8.62
C LEU A 93 -3.46 -1.56 -9.11
N PHE A 94 -2.24 -1.08 -9.01
CA PHE A 94 -1.93 0.32 -9.28
C PHE A 94 -0.61 0.46 -10.04
N SER A 95 -0.48 1.54 -10.79
CA SER A 95 0.79 1.92 -11.40
C SER A 95 1.31 3.20 -10.77
N SER A 96 2.63 3.29 -10.65
CA SER A 96 3.30 4.47 -10.13
C SER A 96 4.42 4.91 -11.05
N ASN A 97 4.57 6.22 -11.20
CA ASN A 97 5.64 6.84 -11.97
C ASN A 97 6.70 7.45 -11.05
N TYR A 98 7.87 7.74 -11.64
CA TYR A 98 9.08 8.21 -10.95
C TYR A 98 9.71 7.14 -10.04
N ILE A 99 9.55 5.87 -10.43
CA ILE A 99 10.17 4.75 -9.71
C ILE A 99 11.69 4.78 -9.94
N THR A 100 12.46 4.85 -8.86
CA THR A 100 13.92 4.81 -8.94
C THR A 100 14.43 3.35 -8.92
N PRO A 101 15.58 3.06 -9.57
CA PRO A 101 16.23 1.76 -9.43
C PRO A 101 16.56 1.42 -7.96
N GLU A 102 16.96 2.42 -7.18
CA GLU A 102 17.26 2.28 -5.75
C GLU A 102 16.04 1.80 -4.95
N PHE A 103 14.85 2.35 -5.21
CA PHE A 103 13.61 1.88 -4.60
C PHE A 103 13.39 0.38 -4.88
N LEU A 104 13.55 -0.03 -6.14
CA LEU A 104 13.36 -1.42 -6.56
C LEU A 104 14.37 -2.35 -5.88
N GLN A 105 15.64 -1.92 -5.79
CA GLN A 105 16.70 -2.68 -5.14
C GLN A 105 16.47 -2.84 -3.64
N LEU A 106 16.21 -1.74 -2.92
CA LEU A 106 16.03 -1.76 -1.46
C LEU A 106 14.75 -2.49 -1.04
N SER A 107 13.68 -2.33 -1.81
CA SER A 107 12.38 -2.94 -1.50
C SER A 107 12.37 -4.43 -1.86
N PHE A 108 12.76 -4.77 -3.09
CA PHE A 108 12.55 -6.08 -3.69
C PHE A 108 13.83 -6.89 -3.94
N GLY A 109 15.01 -6.35 -3.61
CA GLY A 109 16.30 -7.05 -3.78
C GLY A 109 16.77 -7.17 -5.23
N LEU A 110 16.25 -6.28 -6.08
CA LEU A 110 16.47 -6.26 -7.53
C LEU A 110 17.86 -5.70 -7.87
N ARG A 111 18.72 -6.47 -8.57
CA ARG A 111 20.10 -6.07 -8.94
C ARG A 111 20.12 -5.14 -10.15
N GLU A 112 21.07 -4.20 -10.21
CA GLU A 112 21.13 -3.04 -11.12
C GLU A 112 21.10 -3.30 -12.64
N ASP A 113 21.27 -4.53 -13.12
CA ASP A 113 21.35 -4.84 -14.56
C ASP A 113 19.97 -4.91 -15.27
N TRP A 114 19.14 -3.88 -15.08
CA TRP A 114 17.88 -3.70 -15.81
C TRP A 114 18.19 -3.09 -17.17
N GLY A 115 18.57 -3.91 -18.14
CA GLY A 115 18.70 -3.49 -19.53
C GLY A 115 17.42 -2.83 -20.07
N THR A 116 17.45 -2.40 -21.33
CA THR A 116 16.30 -1.73 -22.00
C THR A 116 15.04 -2.60 -22.17
N GLU A 117 15.08 -3.86 -21.73
CA GLU A 117 14.01 -4.84 -21.92
C GLU A 117 13.10 -4.96 -20.68
N GLN A 118 11.82 -5.19 -20.94
CA GLN A 118 10.81 -5.41 -19.90
C GLN A 118 11.08 -6.76 -19.22
N VAL A 119 11.57 -6.73 -17.97
CA VAL A 119 11.64 -7.95 -17.15
C VAL A 119 10.21 -8.34 -16.78
N VAL A 120 9.71 -9.50 -17.19
CA VAL A 120 8.40 -9.99 -16.73
C VAL A 120 8.67 -10.92 -15.55
N PHE A 121 8.17 -10.58 -14.36
CA PHE A 121 8.27 -11.51 -13.23
C PHE A 121 7.17 -12.57 -13.36
N ASP A 122 7.58 -13.84 -13.30
CA ASP A 122 6.66 -14.96 -13.11
C ASP A 122 5.85 -14.80 -11.82
N SER A 123 4.83 -15.66 -11.67
CA SER A 123 3.88 -15.70 -10.55
C SER A 123 4.49 -15.81 -9.14
N GLY A 124 5.82 -15.94 -9.01
CA GLY A 124 6.63 -15.87 -7.78
C GLY A 124 7.30 -14.51 -7.50
N SER A 125 6.80 -13.39 -8.06
CA SER A 125 7.35 -12.04 -7.82
C SER A 125 7.49 -11.74 -6.31
N PRO A 126 8.57 -11.07 -5.88
CA PRO A 126 8.82 -10.82 -4.46
C PRO A 126 7.68 -10.00 -3.86
N GLN A 127 7.08 -10.55 -2.81
CA GLN A 127 6.07 -9.89 -1.99
C GLN A 127 6.71 -9.48 -0.66
N ILE A 128 6.47 -8.26 -0.24
CA ILE A 128 6.98 -7.71 1.01
C ILE A 128 5.84 -7.23 1.90
N ASP A 129 5.97 -7.48 3.20
CA ASP A 129 5.09 -6.86 4.19
C ASP A 129 5.57 -5.42 4.44
N VAL A 130 4.65 -4.46 4.33
CA VAL A 130 4.95 -3.03 4.37
C VAL A 130 3.90 -2.25 5.15
N TYR A 131 4.30 -1.11 5.68
CA TYR A 131 3.40 0.03 5.81
C TYR A 131 3.49 0.88 4.55
N VAL A 132 2.35 1.40 4.10
CA VAL A 132 2.21 2.35 2.98
C VAL A 132 1.70 3.64 3.56
N TYR A 133 2.46 4.71 3.40
CA TYR A 133 2.07 6.08 3.71
C TYR A 133 1.73 6.81 2.42
N THR A 134 0.57 7.45 2.37
CA THR A 134 0.12 8.21 1.21
C THR A 134 -0.42 9.56 1.63
N GLU A 135 -0.17 10.57 0.80
CA GLU A 135 -0.67 11.93 1.00
C GLU A 135 -1.53 12.35 -0.19
N TRP A 136 -2.62 13.03 0.12
CA TRP A 136 -3.48 13.67 -0.86
C TRP A 136 -3.30 15.17 -0.75
N THR A 137 -3.02 15.79 -1.89
CA THR A 137 -2.69 17.21 -1.99
C THR A 137 -3.65 17.90 -2.96
N ASP A 138 -4.02 19.14 -2.66
CA ASP A 138 -4.81 19.97 -3.55
C ASP A 138 -3.89 20.67 -4.57
N ALA A 139 -4.04 20.30 -5.84
CA ALA A 139 -3.29 20.91 -6.94
C ALA A 139 -3.64 22.41 -7.13
N TYR A 140 -4.83 22.85 -6.73
CA TYR A 140 -5.26 24.24 -6.87
C TYR A 140 -4.75 25.16 -5.75
N ARG A 141 -4.22 24.58 -4.67
CA ARG A 141 -3.64 25.30 -3.52
C ARG A 141 -2.17 24.96 -3.33
N ASP A 142 -1.41 25.00 -4.43
CA ASP A 142 0.04 24.78 -4.42
C ASP A 142 0.49 23.47 -3.75
N GLY A 143 -0.32 22.41 -3.88
CA GLY A 143 -0.03 21.13 -3.27
C GLY A 143 -0.35 21.04 -1.78
N ALA A 144 -1.16 21.95 -1.24
CA ALA A 144 -1.59 21.91 0.16
C ALA A 144 -2.15 20.52 0.52
N LYS A 145 -1.67 19.97 1.64
CA LYS A 145 -2.08 18.66 2.13
C LYS A 145 -3.56 18.70 2.54
N ILE A 146 -4.35 17.77 2.02
CA ILE A 146 -5.77 17.60 2.33
C ILE A 146 -5.92 16.57 3.47
N MET A 147 -5.21 15.46 3.32
CA MET A 147 -5.25 14.33 4.24
C MET A 147 -4.07 13.40 3.96
N SER A 148 -3.82 12.49 4.89
CA SER A 148 -2.88 11.39 4.73
C SER A 148 -3.48 10.09 5.25
N ALA A 149 -2.96 8.97 4.75
CA ALA A 149 -3.30 7.66 5.28
C ALA A 149 -2.04 6.81 5.46
N CYS A 150 -2.07 5.98 6.50
CA CYS A 150 -1.12 4.90 6.67
C CYS A 150 -1.84 3.55 6.71
N MET A 151 -1.36 2.59 5.91
CA MET A 151 -1.96 1.27 5.71
C MET A 151 -0.91 0.19 5.89
N GLN A 152 -1.26 -0.92 6.55
CA GLN A 152 -0.46 -2.14 6.44
C GLN A 152 -0.93 -2.93 5.23
N GLY A 153 0.02 -3.53 4.52
CA GLY A 153 -0.32 -4.47 3.48
C GLY A 153 0.85 -5.31 3.00
N ARG A 154 0.53 -6.16 2.05
CA ARG A 154 1.48 -6.97 1.29
C ARG A 154 1.61 -6.34 -0.08
N LEU A 155 2.79 -5.78 -0.35
CA LEU A 155 3.10 -5.15 -1.62
C LEU A 155 3.86 -6.14 -2.51
N ARG A 156 3.40 -6.27 -3.74
CA ARG A 156 4.00 -7.11 -4.77
C ARG A 156 4.29 -6.25 -6.00
N LEU A 157 5.47 -6.43 -6.58
CA LEU A 157 5.79 -5.89 -7.89
C LEU A 157 5.21 -6.83 -8.96
N VAL A 158 4.28 -6.32 -9.76
CA VAL A 158 3.58 -7.09 -10.81
C VAL A 158 4.32 -6.96 -12.14
N ASN A 159 4.81 -5.76 -12.44
CA ASN A 159 5.56 -5.46 -13.66
C ASN A 159 6.65 -4.43 -13.30
N PRO A 160 7.95 -4.76 -13.40
CA PRO A 160 9.03 -3.83 -13.13
C PRO A 160 9.00 -2.68 -14.11
N ALA A 161 9.61 -1.58 -13.68
CA ALA A 161 9.63 -0.37 -14.47
C ALA A 161 10.20 -0.63 -15.88
N LYS A 162 9.53 -0.12 -16.92
CA LYS A 162 10.19 0.02 -18.22
C LYS A 162 11.27 1.08 -18.05
N ALA A 163 12.53 0.68 -17.95
CA ALA A 163 13.65 1.62 -17.84
C ALA A 163 13.69 2.66 -18.98
N ALA A 164 13.11 2.32 -20.14
CA ALA A 164 13.01 3.20 -21.31
C ALA A 164 11.81 4.19 -21.29
N SER A 165 10.91 4.15 -20.30
CA SER A 165 9.83 5.14 -20.19
C SER A 165 10.26 6.33 -19.33
N ASP A 166 10.11 7.56 -19.83
CA ASP A 166 10.22 8.78 -19.03
C ASP A 166 8.80 9.34 -18.73
N PRO A 167 8.35 9.38 -17.47
CA PRO A 167 8.99 8.83 -16.26
C PRO A 167 8.83 7.31 -16.15
N ALA A 168 9.77 6.65 -15.45
CA ALA A 168 9.79 5.21 -15.22
C ALA A 168 8.50 4.74 -14.55
N LEU A 169 7.78 3.81 -15.20
CA LEU A 169 6.46 3.31 -14.78
C LEU A 169 6.54 1.84 -14.38
N ALA A 170 6.17 1.52 -13.14
CA ALA A 170 6.01 0.13 -12.66
C ALA A 170 4.58 -0.13 -12.17
N GLU A 171 4.17 -1.40 -12.19
CA GLU A 171 2.87 -1.86 -11.73
C GLU A 171 3.01 -2.71 -10.48
N PHE A 172 2.11 -2.48 -9.53
CA PHE A 172 2.13 -3.06 -8.20
C PHE A 172 0.76 -3.56 -7.79
N GLU A 173 0.79 -4.54 -6.90
CA GLU A 173 -0.37 -5.03 -6.19
C GLU A 173 -0.18 -4.83 -4.70
N LEU A 174 -1.13 -4.14 -4.05
CA LEU A 174 -1.17 -3.98 -2.59
C LEU A 174 -2.40 -4.71 -2.04
N SER A 175 -2.16 -5.78 -1.29
CA SER A 175 -3.19 -6.44 -0.48
C SER A 175 -3.21 -5.85 0.92
N VAL A 176 -4.27 -5.10 1.26
CA VAL A 176 -4.39 -4.42 2.55
C VAL A 176 -4.69 -5.41 3.66
N VAL A 177 -3.97 -5.26 4.76
CA VAL A 177 -4.19 -5.99 6.00
C VAL A 177 -4.77 -5.04 7.03
N HIS A 178 -5.83 -5.47 7.71
CA HIS A 178 -6.38 -4.67 8.80
C HIS A 178 -5.40 -4.65 9.97
N ASN A 179 -5.01 -3.44 10.41
CA ASN A 179 -4.23 -3.21 11.61
C ASN A 179 -4.75 -1.93 12.30
N GLN A 180 -4.90 -1.98 13.62
CA GLN A 180 -5.40 -0.87 14.45
C GLN A 180 -4.46 0.35 14.46
N LEU A 181 -3.18 0.17 14.14
CA LEU A 181 -2.21 1.25 13.99
C LEU A 181 -2.44 2.07 12.72
N CYS A 182 -3.13 1.51 11.72
CA CYS A 182 -3.45 2.21 10.47
C CYS A 182 -4.43 3.36 10.73
N LYS A 183 -4.17 4.52 10.15
CA LYS A 183 -4.93 5.75 10.39
C LYS A 183 -5.19 6.50 9.10
N LEU A 184 -6.34 7.15 9.07
CA LEU A 184 -6.68 8.21 8.12
C LEU A 184 -6.65 9.51 8.91
N THR A 185 -5.83 10.46 8.47
CA THR A 185 -5.59 11.71 9.18
C THR A 185 -5.90 12.86 8.24
N PRO A 186 -7.06 13.53 8.41
CA PRO A 186 -7.33 14.81 7.76
C PRO A 186 -6.26 15.82 8.13
N ASP A 187 -5.91 16.68 7.18
CA ASP A 187 -5.09 17.83 7.50
C ASP A 187 -5.95 18.85 8.27
N ALA A 188 -5.46 19.28 9.43
CA ALA A 188 -6.23 20.15 10.33
C ALA A 188 -6.36 21.57 9.78
N ASP A 189 -5.40 22.00 8.95
CA ASP A 189 -5.34 23.36 8.41
C ASP A 189 -5.99 23.45 7.02
N TYR A 190 -6.36 22.30 6.45
CA TYR A 190 -7.11 22.24 5.20
C TYR A 190 -8.60 22.52 5.40
N SER A 191 -8.95 23.82 5.36
CA SER A 191 -10.34 24.27 5.33
C SER A 191 -10.96 24.12 3.94
N VAL A 192 -12.10 23.42 3.87
CA VAL A 192 -12.96 23.40 2.69
C VAL A 192 -13.67 24.76 2.66
N VAL A 193 -13.26 25.64 1.77
CA VAL A 193 -13.92 26.93 1.52
C VAL A 193 -15.00 26.73 0.46
#